data_AF-A0A5D2LGH2-F1
#
_entry.id   AF-A0A5D2LGH2-F1
#
_cell.length_a   1.000
_cell.length_b   1.000
_cell.length_c   1.000
_cell.angle_alpha   90.00
_cell.angle_beta   90.00
_cell.angle_gamma   90.00
#
_symmetry.space_group_name_H-M   'P 1'
#
loop_
_entity.id
_entity.type
_entity.pdbx_description
1 polymer ?
#
loop_
_entity_poly.entity_id
_entity_poly.type
_entity_poly.pdbx_seq_one_letter_code
_entity_poly.pdbx_strand_id
1 'polypeptide(L)'
;MISGKGIRPGDIVTASNGKTIEVNNTDAEGRLTLADALVYACNQGVEKIKPKTRHRKFVIRVVNLIVDLATLTGACVVALGPSIAVFSLFIVGSKGVFTPNDDLAKELFQASEASGEKFWRMPLEESYWESMKSEVADMVNTGGRQGGAINAALFLKQFVDEKVKVDAR
;
A
#
# COMPACT_ATOMS: atom_id res chain seq x y z
N MET A 1 3.96 15.32 -14.45
CA MET A 1 3.67 16.55 -15.25
C MET A 1 3.89 16.24 -16.72
N ILE A 2 3.02 16.73 -17.59
CA ILE A 2 3.13 16.53 -19.04
C ILE A 2 4.41 17.21 -19.53
N SER A 3 5.34 16.43 -20.07
CA SER A 3 6.65 16.89 -20.53
C SER A 3 7.24 15.87 -21.49
N GLY A 4 8.13 16.31 -22.38
CA GLY A 4 8.94 15.40 -23.20
C GLY A 4 9.87 14.49 -22.39
N LYS A 5 10.07 14.78 -21.09
CA LYS A 5 10.80 13.94 -20.13
C LYS A 5 9.88 13.18 -19.16
N GLY A 6 8.56 13.19 -19.41
CA GLY A 6 7.59 12.50 -18.58
C GLY A 6 7.64 10.99 -18.76
N ILE A 7 7.09 10.26 -17.78
CA ILE A 7 6.83 8.81 -17.89
C ILE A 7 5.85 8.58 -19.04
N ARG A 8 6.08 7.53 -19.83
CA ARG A 8 5.25 7.18 -20.98
C ARG A 8 4.54 5.85 -20.74
N PRO A 9 3.33 5.66 -21.29
CA PRO A 9 2.74 4.34 -21.38
C PRO A 9 3.69 3.33 -22.04
N GLY A 10 3.86 2.16 -21.43
CA GLY A 10 4.80 1.12 -21.82
C GLY A 10 6.20 1.23 -21.20
N ASP A 11 6.52 2.33 -20.50
CA ASP A 11 7.77 2.38 -19.73
C ASP A 11 7.71 1.35 -18.58
N ILE A 12 8.83 0.67 -18.32
CA ILE A 12 8.99 -0.25 -17.20
C ILE A 12 9.81 0.44 -16.12
N VAL A 13 9.24 0.60 -14.92
CA VAL A 13 9.92 1.16 -13.76
C VAL A 13 10.31 0.04 -12.79
N THR A 14 11.49 0.14 -12.19
CA THR A 14 11.95 -0.80 -11.16
C THR A 14 11.79 -0.15 -9.79
N ALA A 15 10.97 -0.74 -8.93
CA ALA A 15 10.77 -0.27 -7.57
C ALA A 15 11.96 -0.65 -6.67
N SER A 16 12.04 -0.02 -5.51
CA SER A 16 13.14 -0.17 -4.55
C SER A 16 13.25 -1.58 -3.94
N ASN A 17 12.21 -2.40 -4.04
CA ASN A 17 12.24 -3.82 -3.66
C ASN A 17 12.65 -4.74 -4.83
N GLY A 18 13.04 -4.19 -5.98
CA GLY A 18 13.48 -4.91 -7.17
C GLY A 18 12.36 -5.36 -8.11
N LYS A 19 11.08 -5.17 -7.73
CA LYS A 19 9.94 -5.51 -8.61
C LYS A 19 9.84 -4.52 -9.77
N THR A 20 9.45 -5.03 -10.93
CA THR A 20 9.26 -4.26 -12.15
C THR A 20 7.78 -3.98 -12.40
N ILE A 21 7.46 -2.75 -12.81
CA ILE A 21 6.10 -2.29 -13.02
C ILE A 21 6.01 -1.71 -14.43
N GLU A 22 5.16 -2.27 -15.27
CA GLU A 22 4.78 -1.69 -16.55
C GLU A 22 3.78 -0.55 -16.32
N VAL A 23 4.11 0.65 -16.78
CA VAL A 23 3.21 1.81 -16.70
C VAL A 23 2.25 1.75 -17.88
N ASN A 24 1.02 1.26 -17.67
CA ASN A 24 -0.01 1.27 -18.72
C ASN A 24 -0.91 2.51 -18.67
N ASN A 25 -0.95 3.21 -17.53
CA ASN A 25 -1.65 4.48 -17.37
C ASN A 25 -0.85 5.43 -16.47
N THR A 26 -0.42 6.57 -17.02
CA THR A 26 0.39 7.57 -16.29
C THR A 26 -0.40 8.38 -15.26
N ASP A 27 -1.74 8.34 -15.30
CA ASP A 27 -2.65 8.97 -14.32
C ASP A 27 -2.84 8.10 -13.06
N ALA A 28 -2.26 6.90 -13.05
CA ALA A 28 -2.15 6.05 -11.88
C ALA A 28 -0.74 6.14 -11.27
N GLU A 29 -0.20 7.36 -11.16
CA GLU A 29 1.14 7.64 -10.64
C GLU A 29 1.21 7.63 -9.10
N GLY A 30 0.10 7.93 -8.42
CA GLY A 30 0.07 7.98 -6.95
C GLY A 30 0.56 6.67 -6.31
N ARG A 31 0.11 5.53 -6.85
CA ARG A 31 0.53 4.19 -6.37
C ARG A 31 2.00 3.88 -6.68
N LEU A 32 2.56 4.41 -7.77
CA LEU A 32 3.98 4.23 -8.11
C LEU A 32 4.86 4.95 -7.09
N THR A 33 4.46 6.16 -6.69
CA THR A 33 5.15 6.92 -5.65
C THR A 33 5.04 6.23 -4.29
N LEU A 34 3.83 5.75 -3.96
CA LEU A 34 3.59 5.02 -2.71
C LEU A 34 4.35 3.69 -2.63
N ALA A 35 4.56 2.99 -3.75
CA ALA A 35 5.32 1.74 -3.79
C ALA A 35 6.71 1.92 -3.15
N ASP A 36 7.48 2.91 -3.62
CA ASP A 36 8.80 3.19 -3.04
C ASP A 36 8.72 3.76 -1.63
N ALA A 37 7.72 4.59 -1.32
CA ALA A 37 7.51 5.11 0.03
C ALA A 37 7.24 3.98 1.05
N LEU A 38 6.47 2.96 0.67
CA LEU A 38 6.17 1.79 1.49
C LEU A 38 7.41 0.92 1.70
N VAL A 39 8.18 0.66 0.64
CA VAL A 39 9.47 -0.06 0.75
C VAL A 39 10.42 0.71 1.66
N TYR A 40 10.52 2.02 1.49
CA TYR A 40 11.33 2.88 2.35
C TYR A 40 10.89 2.80 3.81
N ALA A 41 9.60 2.96 4.09
CA ALA A 41 9.05 2.88 5.44
C ALA A 41 9.32 1.51 6.10
N CYS A 42 9.16 0.41 5.35
CA CYS A 42 9.53 -0.93 5.81
C CYS A 42 11.03 -1.00 6.17
N ASN A 43 11.90 -0.43 5.33
CA ASN A 43 13.33 -0.43 5.57
C ASN A 43 13.77 0.45 6.75
N GLN A 44 13.05 1.55 7.05
CA GLN A 44 13.32 2.39 8.22
C GLN A 44 13.12 1.63 9.55
N GLY A 45 12.17 0.68 9.60
CA GLY A 45 11.96 -0.22 10.75
C GLY A 45 12.96 -1.37 10.84
N VAL A 46 13.79 -1.56 9.80
CA VAL A 46 14.76 -2.64 9.70
C VAL A 46 16.19 -2.10 9.82
N GLU A 47 16.39 -0.82 10.22
CA GLU A 47 17.73 -0.30 10.52
C GLU A 47 18.40 -1.15 11.62
N LYS A 48 19.12 -2.17 11.14
CA LYS A 48 20.20 -2.84 11.84
C LYS A 48 21.19 -1.74 12.14
N ILE A 49 21.08 -1.13 13.32
CA ILE A 49 22.15 -0.37 13.93
C ILE A 49 23.33 -1.34 14.01
N LYS A 50 24.21 -1.33 13.00
CA LYS A 50 25.48 -2.05 13.05
C LYS A 50 26.20 -1.51 14.28
N PRO A 51 26.54 -2.35 15.27
CA PRO A 51 27.18 -1.85 16.47
C PRO A 51 28.55 -1.31 16.09
N LYS A 52 28.73 0.03 16.15
CA LYS A 52 30.07 0.63 16.08
C LYS A 52 30.83 0.44 17.41
N THR A 53 30.20 -0.08 18.46
CA THR A 53 30.85 -0.23 19.79
C THR A 53 30.15 -1.31 20.63
N ARG A 54 30.96 -2.19 21.25
CA ARG A 54 30.59 -3.40 22.01
C ARG A 54 29.69 -3.22 23.27
N HIS A 55 29.09 -2.06 23.53
CA HIS A 55 28.51 -1.76 24.85
C HIS A 55 27.17 -1.01 24.88
N ARG A 56 26.39 -0.92 23.79
CA ARG A 56 25.06 -0.27 23.84
C ARG A 56 23.92 -1.26 23.58
N LYS A 57 22.99 -1.30 24.56
CA LYS A 57 21.69 -1.98 24.50
C LYS A 57 21.04 -1.76 23.13
N PHE A 58 20.67 -2.85 22.47
CA PHE A 58 19.85 -2.84 21.26
C PHE A 58 18.58 -2.02 21.49
N VAL A 59 18.35 -1.00 20.68
CA VAL A 59 17.00 -0.45 20.47
C VAL A 59 16.61 -0.87 19.06
N ILE A 60 15.89 -1.98 18.97
CA ILE A 60 15.24 -2.40 17.72
C ILE A 60 13.99 -1.53 17.61
N ARG A 61 14.01 -0.51 16.76
CA ARG A 61 12.78 0.18 16.34
C ARG A 61 12.14 -0.67 15.26
N VAL A 62 11.27 -1.59 15.66
CA VAL A 62 10.40 -2.28 14.71
C VAL A 62 9.33 -1.27 14.29
N VAL A 63 9.14 -1.08 12.98
CA VAL A 63 7.91 -0.49 12.47
C VAL A 63 6.88 -1.60 12.56
N ASN A 64 5.90 -1.46 13.45
CA ASN A 64 4.87 -2.48 13.66
C ASN A 64 3.63 -2.22 12.79
N LEU A 65 3.43 -0.97 12.34
CA LEU A 65 2.25 -0.53 11.62
C LEU A 65 2.61 0.50 10.56
N ILE A 66 2.08 0.34 9.36
CA ILE A 66 2.12 1.33 8.29
C ILE A 66 0.68 1.68 7.91
N VAL A 67 0.39 2.98 7.87
CA VAL A 67 -0.91 3.51 7.46
C VAL A 67 -0.67 4.43 6.28
N ASP A 68 -1.22 4.11 5.12
CA ASP A 68 -1.20 5.00 3.96
C ASP A 68 -2.51 5.79 3.84
N LEU A 69 -2.37 7.07 3.50
CA LEU A 69 -3.45 8.02 3.33
C LEU A 69 -3.33 8.62 1.94
N ALA A 70 -4.20 8.22 1.02
CA ALA A 70 -4.07 8.61 -0.38
C ALA A 70 -5.42 8.84 -1.08
N THR A 71 -5.51 9.92 -1.83
CA THR A 71 -6.58 10.17 -2.81
C THR A 71 -6.34 9.34 -4.07
N LEU A 72 -6.34 8.02 -3.92
CA LEU A 72 -5.67 7.11 -4.84
C LEU A 72 -6.50 6.71 -6.08
N THR A 73 -7.83 6.65 -5.95
CA THR A 73 -8.68 6.20 -7.05
C THR A 73 -10.00 6.96 -7.09
N GLY A 74 -10.45 7.31 -8.30
CA GLY A 74 -11.83 7.76 -8.51
C GLY A 74 -12.86 6.65 -8.27
N ALA A 75 -12.45 5.37 -8.34
CA ALA A 75 -13.32 4.23 -8.10
C ALA A 75 -13.90 4.20 -6.67
N CYS A 76 -13.14 4.67 -5.67
CA CYS A 76 -13.64 4.82 -4.30
C CYS A 76 -14.83 5.77 -4.23
N VAL A 77 -14.74 6.92 -4.92
CA VAL A 77 -15.81 7.94 -4.94
C VAL A 77 -17.06 7.41 -5.65
N VAL A 78 -16.89 6.64 -6.73
CA VAL A 78 -18.01 6.00 -7.43
C VAL A 78 -18.74 4.99 -6.52
N ALA A 79 -18.00 4.25 -5.69
CA ALA A 79 -18.57 3.22 -4.83
C ALA A 79 -19.24 3.77 -3.55
N LEU A 80 -18.63 4.75 -2.88
CA LEU A 80 -19.05 5.20 -1.55
C LEU A 80 -19.49 6.67 -1.48
N GLY A 81 -19.41 7.40 -2.59
CA GLY A 81 -19.69 8.83 -2.64
C GLY A 81 -18.56 9.69 -2.06
N PRO A 82 -18.78 11.01 -1.95
CA PRO A 82 -17.73 11.97 -1.58
C PRO A 82 -17.52 12.11 -0.06
N SER A 83 -18.40 11.54 0.77
CA SER A 83 -18.42 11.78 2.22
C SER A 83 -17.97 10.58 3.06
N ILE A 84 -17.57 9.48 2.40
CA ILE A 84 -17.08 8.27 3.04
C ILE A 84 -15.72 7.95 2.42
N ALA A 85 -14.68 7.95 3.25
CA ALA A 85 -13.35 7.59 2.80
C ALA A 85 -13.17 6.07 2.85
N VAL A 86 -12.38 5.57 1.90
CA VAL A 86 -11.81 4.22 1.95
C VAL A 86 -10.40 4.39 2.48
N PHE A 87 -10.07 3.67 3.55
CA PHE A 87 -8.67 3.47 3.90
C PHE A 87 -8.13 2.24 3.16
N SER A 88 -7.04 2.42 2.42
CA SER A 88 -6.11 1.31 2.21
C SER A 88 -5.25 1.25 3.46
N LEU A 89 -5.33 0.12 4.16
CA LEU A 89 -4.61 -0.07 5.39
C LEU A 89 -3.86 -1.39 5.27
N PHE A 90 -2.57 -1.31 5.02
CA PHE A 90 -1.70 -2.48 4.97
C PHE A 90 -1.11 -2.74 6.35
N ILE A 91 -1.78 -3.63 7.11
CA ILE A 91 -1.09 -4.44 8.12
C ILE A 91 -0.74 -5.78 7.47
N VAL A 92 0.41 -6.33 7.83
CA VAL A 92 0.86 -7.66 7.42
C VAL A 92 0.22 -8.76 8.28
N GLY A 93 -0.26 -9.84 7.65
CA GLY A 93 -0.63 -11.10 8.31
C GLY A 93 -2.13 -11.47 8.42
N SER A 94 -2.77 -11.84 7.28
CA SER A 94 -4.08 -12.57 7.11
C SER A 94 -5.46 -11.87 7.07
N LYS A 95 -5.84 -11.35 5.87
CA LYS A 95 -7.20 -10.96 5.40
C LYS A 95 -8.01 -9.93 6.22
N GLY A 96 -8.18 -8.68 5.76
CA GLY A 96 -9.26 -7.93 6.42
C GLY A 96 -9.75 -6.55 6.03
N VAL A 97 -9.34 -5.42 6.64
CA VAL A 97 -9.84 -4.05 6.33
C VAL A 97 -9.40 -3.49 4.99
N PHE A 98 -8.92 -4.33 4.10
CA PHE A 98 -7.55 -4.76 3.88
C PHE A 98 -6.52 -4.94 5.04
N THR A 99 -6.71 -4.51 6.30
CA THR A 99 -5.91 -5.06 7.42
C THR A 99 -6.33 -6.48 7.79
N PRO A 100 -5.45 -7.47 7.84
CA PRO A 100 -5.73 -8.77 8.41
C PRO A 100 -6.09 -8.83 9.90
N ASN A 101 -5.85 -7.73 10.61
CA ASN A 101 -5.98 -7.65 12.04
C ASN A 101 -7.29 -6.93 12.39
N ASP A 102 -8.28 -7.70 12.84
CA ASP A 102 -9.60 -7.18 13.22
C ASP A 102 -9.55 -6.27 14.46
N ASP A 103 -8.49 -6.30 15.26
CA ASP A 103 -8.37 -5.40 16.42
C ASP A 103 -7.90 -4.01 15.98
N LEU A 104 -6.98 -3.89 15.02
CA LEU A 104 -6.67 -2.57 14.45
C LEU A 104 -7.87 -2.00 13.67
N ALA A 105 -8.63 -2.87 13.00
CA ALA A 105 -9.88 -2.46 12.37
C ALA A 105 -10.78 -1.71 13.36
N LYS A 106 -10.98 -2.31 14.55
CA LYS A 106 -11.78 -1.73 15.62
C LYS A 106 -11.17 -0.45 16.15
N GLU A 107 -9.86 -0.38 16.38
CA GLU A 107 -9.19 0.84 16.84
C GLU A 107 -9.40 2.00 15.87
N LEU A 108 -9.32 1.75 14.56
CA LEU A 108 -9.58 2.77 13.54
C LEU A 108 -11.06 3.16 13.47
N PHE A 109 -11.99 2.22 13.59
CA PHE A 109 -13.41 2.55 13.66
C PHE A 109 -13.74 3.36 14.93
N GLN A 110 -13.10 3.07 16.05
CA GLN A 110 -13.24 3.89 17.27
C GLN A 110 -12.67 5.29 17.07
N ALA A 111 -11.50 5.41 16.43
CA ALA A 111 -10.90 6.71 16.11
C ALA A 111 -11.78 7.52 15.14
N SER A 112 -12.36 6.84 14.15
CA SER A 112 -13.34 7.38 13.19
C SER A 112 -14.60 7.92 13.88
N GLU A 113 -15.16 7.15 14.81
CA GLU A 113 -16.31 7.58 15.61
C GLU A 113 -15.96 8.79 16.49
N ALA A 114 -14.77 8.79 17.09
CA ALA A 114 -14.30 9.88 17.93
C ALA A 114 -14.01 11.17 17.13
N SER A 115 -13.49 11.06 15.90
CA SER A 115 -13.20 12.21 15.04
C SER A 115 -14.41 12.70 14.25
N GLY A 116 -15.44 11.87 14.10
CA GLY A 116 -16.60 12.12 13.24
C GLY A 116 -16.33 11.90 11.75
N GLU A 117 -15.15 11.40 11.38
CA GLU A 117 -14.80 11.08 10.00
C GLU A 117 -15.30 9.69 9.63
N LYS A 118 -16.07 9.57 8.54
CA LYS A 118 -16.69 8.29 8.13
C LYS A 118 -15.75 7.46 7.27
N PHE A 119 -15.55 6.21 7.66
CA PHE A 119 -14.79 5.24 6.88
C PHE A 119 -15.59 3.96 6.61
N TRP A 120 -15.21 3.28 5.52
CA TRP A 120 -15.76 1.97 5.20
C TRP A 120 -14.67 0.97 4.83
N ARG A 121 -14.85 -0.26 5.31
CA ARG A 121 -13.97 -1.41 5.07
C ARG A 121 -14.26 -2.04 3.71
N MET A 122 -13.24 -2.17 2.86
CA MET A 122 -13.34 -2.90 1.59
C MET A 122 -12.54 -4.22 1.59
N PRO A 123 -12.98 -5.25 0.83
CA PRO A 123 -12.39 -6.60 0.87
C PRO A 123 -11.19 -6.78 -0.08
N LEU A 124 -10.07 -7.40 0.37
CA LEU A 124 -8.86 -7.75 -0.43
C LEU A 124 -9.18 -9.00 -1.25
N GLU A 125 -9.97 -8.82 -2.31
CA GLU A 125 -10.33 -9.91 -3.20
C GLU A 125 -9.14 -10.32 -4.08
N GLU A 126 -8.40 -11.35 -3.65
CA GLU A 126 -7.13 -11.76 -4.29
C GLU A 126 -7.32 -12.22 -5.74
N SER A 127 -8.50 -12.71 -6.11
CA SER A 127 -8.80 -13.10 -7.49
C SER A 127 -8.67 -11.94 -8.49
N TYR A 128 -8.76 -10.69 -8.03
CA TYR A 128 -8.62 -9.53 -8.91
C TYR A 128 -7.16 -9.25 -9.32
N TRP A 129 -6.19 -9.88 -8.65
CA TRP A 129 -4.76 -9.80 -9.00
C TRP A 129 -4.47 -10.29 -10.41
N GLU A 130 -5.29 -11.19 -10.96
CA GLU A 130 -5.11 -11.67 -12.33
C GLU A 130 -5.10 -10.52 -13.34
N SER A 131 -5.91 -9.49 -13.10
CA SER A 131 -5.98 -8.30 -13.96
C SER A 131 -4.78 -7.36 -13.86
N MET A 132 -3.87 -7.62 -12.91
CA MET A 132 -2.69 -6.81 -12.63
C MET A 132 -1.39 -7.41 -13.19
N LYS A 133 -1.45 -8.60 -13.80
CA LYS A 133 -0.27 -9.23 -14.42
C LYS A 133 0.14 -8.49 -15.69
N SER A 134 1.45 -8.36 -15.90
CA SER A 134 2.04 -7.86 -17.14
C SER A 134 2.69 -9.02 -17.92
N GLU A 135 2.77 -8.89 -19.24
CA GLU A 135 3.50 -9.83 -20.10
C GLU A 135 5.00 -9.56 -20.11
N VAL A 136 5.43 -8.35 -19.72
CA VAL A 136 6.81 -7.84 -19.88
C VAL A 136 7.45 -7.37 -18.56
N ALA A 137 6.67 -7.25 -17.49
CA ALA A 137 7.10 -6.88 -16.14
C ALA A 137 6.40 -7.75 -15.08
N ASP A 138 6.72 -7.57 -13.80
CA ASP A 138 6.06 -8.33 -12.73
C ASP A 138 4.57 -7.95 -12.56
N MET A 139 4.20 -6.71 -12.90
CA MET A 139 2.82 -6.21 -12.83
C MET A 139 2.61 -4.98 -13.71
N VAL A 140 1.35 -4.68 -14.05
CA VAL A 140 0.93 -3.39 -14.58
C VAL A 140 0.54 -2.44 -13.44
N ASN A 141 0.66 -1.12 -13.63
CA ASN A 141 0.26 -0.18 -12.59
C ASN A 141 -1.28 -0.03 -12.47
N THR A 142 -2.04 -0.27 -13.54
CA THR A 142 -3.51 -0.25 -13.50
C THR A 142 -4.11 -1.52 -14.08
N GLY A 143 -5.04 -2.16 -13.36
CA GLY A 143 -5.84 -3.25 -13.89
C GLY A 143 -7.04 -2.75 -14.71
N GLY A 144 -8.12 -3.53 -14.71
CA GLY A 144 -9.37 -3.13 -15.37
C GLY A 144 -10.10 -1.96 -14.69
N ARG A 145 -11.11 -1.40 -15.38
CA ARG A 145 -11.98 -0.33 -14.84
C ARG A 145 -12.76 -0.77 -13.60
N GLN A 146 -13.17 -2.04 -13.56
CA GLN A 146 -13.91 -2.64 -12.45
C GLN A 146 -12.94 -2.99 -11.32
N GLY A 147 -13.37 -2.79 -10.06
CA GLY A 147 -12.54 -3.12 -8.90
C GLY A 147 -11.30 -2.23 -8.74
N GLY A 148 -11.25 -1.05 -9.38
CA GLY A 148 -10.05 -0.20 -9.41
C GLY A 148 -9.47 0.15 -8.03
N ALA A 149 -10.32 0.31 -7.01
CA ALA A 149 -9.89 0.54 -5.63
C ALA A 149 -9.23 -0.71 -5.01
N ILE A 150 -9.78 -1.90 -5.25
CA ILE A 150 -9.22 -3.17 -4.77
C ILE A 150 -7.93 -3.49 -5.52
N ASN A 151 -7.88 -3.27 -6.84
CA ASN A 151 -6.67 -3.43 -7.64
C ASN A 151 -5.54 -2.52 -7.18
N ALA A 152 -5.83 -1.26 -6.85
CA ALA A 152 -4.86 -0.34 -6.28
C ALA A 152 -4.34 -0.83 -4.92
N ALA A 153 -5.23 -1.37 -4.09
CA ALA A 153 -4.82 -1.93 -2.80
C ALA A 153 -3.94 -3.17 -2.98
N LEU A 154 -4.32 -4.11 -3.86
CA LEU A 154 -3.52 -5.29 -4.16
C LEU A 154 -2.15 -4.94 -4.75
N PHE A 155 -2.07 -3.86 -5.55
CA PHE A 155 -0.79 -3.33 -6.03
C PHE A 155 0.11 -2.90 -4.87
N LEU A 156 -0.38 -2.04 -3.97
CA LEU A 156 0.41 -1.53 -2.84
C LEU A 156 0.84 -2.66 -1.88
N LYS A 157 0.04 -3.71 -1.72
CA LYS A 157 0.38 -4.93 -0.96
C LYS A 157 1.72 -5.54 -1.39
N GLN A 158 2.11 -5.40 -2.67
CA GLN A 158 3.36 -5.97 -3.20
C GLN A 158 4.63 -5.30 -2.67
N PHE A 159 4.50 -4.13 -2.05
CA PHE A 159 5.60 -3.25 -1.64
C PHE A 159 5.77 -3.15 -0.12
N VAL A 160 5.00 -3.94 0.64
CA VAL A 160 5.11 -4.06 2.10
C VAL A 160 5.85 -5.35 2.45
N ASP A 161 6.92 -5.28 3.25
CA ASP A 161 7.70 -6.47 3.67
C ASP A 161 6.90 -7.30 4.70
N GLU A 162 6.89 -8.63 4.51
CA GLU A 162 6.26 -9.59 5.43
C GLU A 162 6.82 -9.57 6.87
N LYS A 163 7.99 -8.96 7.08
CA LYS A 163 8.62 -8.82 8.39
C LYS A 163 8.00 -7.73 9.27
N VAL A 164 7.21 -6.82 8.70
CA VAL A 164 6.50 -5.75 9.43
C VAL A 164 5.27 -6.36 10.12
N LYS A 165 5.45 -7.09 11.23
CA LYS A 165 4.35 -7.73 11.97
C LYS A 165 3.96 -6.93 13.21
N VAL A 166 2.66 -6.78 13.43
CA VAL A 166 2.13 -6.42 14.76
C VAL A 166 2.13 -7.70 15.58
N ASP A 167 2.94 -7.76 16.64
CA ASP A 167 2.78 -8.81 17.65
C ASP A 167 1.37 -8.70 18.22
N ALA A 168 0.56 -9.75 18.04
CA ALA A 168 -0.72 -9.87 18.73
C ALA A 168 -0.43 -9.87 20.23
N ARG A 169 -0.84 -8.81 20.92
CA ARG A 169 -0.82 -8.74 22.38
C ARG A 169 -2.08 -9.36 22.94
#